data_AF-A0A9D1DU47-F1
#
_entry.id   AF-A0A9D1DU47-F1
#
_cell.length_a   1.000
_cell.length_b   1.000
_cell.length_c   1.000
_cell.angle_alpha   90.00
_cell.angle_beta   90.00
_cell.angle_gamma   90.00
#
_symmetry.space_group_name_H-M   'P 1'
#
loop_
_entity.id
_entity.type
_entity.pdbx_description
1 polymer ?
#
loop_
_entity_poly.entity_id
_entity_poly.type
_entity_poly.pdbx_seq_one_letter_code
_entity_poly.pdbx_strand_id
1 'polypeptide(L)'
;MNIIRTIDLWTEQHINHYECFNGAFIDGFDNDNKPFDRYKIVKNCNCIITTNRKDLNISNKHNAIIFYRNNTPVRLMVINKDTDIEKCISIALSQDYKDTTLEEYYNKLQITSKLIDMKEQAIYNNSDITKEIDVASCDRWNLLYSMLKGSYTEDVTSYGNYEYTKYEFLPNLEIKYELKIDKEEFLIEHKCAFINTIRTRVIPIQENSKLTSN
;
A
#
# COMPACT_ATOMS: atom_id res chain seq x y z
N MET A 1 -1.57 -8.55 21.57
CA MET A 1 -1.90 -7.99 20.24
C MET A 1 -0.79 -7.03 19.89
N ASN A 2 -0.12 -7.24 18.75
CA ASN A 2 0.96 -6.37 18.30
C ASN A 2 0.36 -5.16 17.59
N ILE A 3 0.69 -3.94 18.02
CA ILE A 3 0.16 -2.71 17.43
C ILE A 3 1.22 -2.10 16.51
N ILE A 4 0.88 -1.96 15.23
CA ILE A 4 1.72 -1.39 14.18
C ILE A 4 1.24 0.04 13.91
N ARG A 5 2.14 1.01 14.07
CA ARG A 5 1.83 2.46 13.91
C ARG A 5 2.45 3.10 12.68
N THR A 6 3.36 2.39 12.02
CA THR A 6 4.04 2.81 10.80
C THR A 6 4.29 1.58 9.94
N ILE A 7 4.16 1.73 8.63
CA ILE A 7 4.36 0.65 7.65
C ILE A 7 4.49 1.24 6.25
N ASP A 8 5.14 0.54 5.32
CA ASP A 8 4.96 0.85 3.89
C ASP A 8 3.52 0.52 3.47
N LEU A 9 2.70 1.53 3.13
CA LEU A 9 1.25 1.41 3.00
C LEU A 9 0.78 1.65 1.56
N TRP A 10 0.20 0.61 0.98
CA TRP A 10 -0.36 0.59 -0.37
C TRP A 10 -1.89 0.58 -0.28
N THR A 11 -2.58 1.50 -0.95
CA THR A 11 -4.04 1.57 -0.97
C THR A 11 -4.55 1.36 -2.39
N GLU A 12 -5.36 0.33 -2.61
CA GLU A 12 -5.91 0.06 -3.93
C GLU A 12 -6.98 1.10 -4.32
N GLN A 13 -6.68 1.94 -5.32
CA GLN A 13 -7.59 2.97 -5.81
C GLN A 13 -8.88 2.40 -6.45
N HIS A 14 -8.75 1.43 -7.36
CA HIS A 14 -9.88 0.86 -8.10
C HIS A 14 -9.92 -0.66 -7.94
N ILE A 15 -11.10 -1.26 -8.08
CA ILE A 15 -11.24 -2.72 -8.08
C ILE A 15 -10.39 -3.29 -9.20
N ASN A 16 -9.54 -4.28 -8.88
CA ASN A 16 -8.58 -4.89 -9.80
C ASN A 16 -7.56 -3.89 -10.37
N HIS A 17 -7.10 -2.93 -9.57
CA HIS A 17 -6.04 -2.02 -9.96
C HIS A 17 -4.69 -2.77 -9.90
N TYR A 18 -4.40 -3.53 -10.96
CA TYR A 18 -3.25 -4.44 -11.04
C TYR A 18 -1.92 -3.73 -10.79
N GLU A 19 -1.83 -2.47 -11.18
CA GLU A 19 -0.70 -1.58 -10.93
C GLU A 19 -0.33 -1.60 -9.44
N CYS A 20 -1.28 -1.36 -8.55
CA CYS A 20 -1.06 -1.39 -7.10
C CYS A 20 -0.38 -2.69 -6.63
N PHE A 21 -0.79 -3.84 -7.19
CA PHE A 21 -0.18 -5.13 -6.91
C PHE A 21 1.21 -5.27 -7.52
N ASN A 22 1.40 -4.89 -8.78
CA ASN A 22 2.69 -4.94 -9.47
C ASN A 22 3.77 -4.21 -8.66
N GLY A 23 3.46 -2.98 -8.22
CA GLY A 23 4.33 -2.18 -7.37
C GLY A 23 4.58 -2.79 -6.00
N ALA A 24 3.51 -3.15 -5.27
CA ALA A 24 3.64 -3.70 -3.93
C ALA A 24 4.39 -5.04 -3.89
N PHE A 25 4.41 -5.81 -4.98
CA PHE A 25 5.15 -7.07 -5.05
C PHE A 25 6.62 -6.88 -5.45
N ILE A 26 6.95 -5.93 -6.32
CA ILE A 26 8.35 -5.74 -6.77
C ILE A 26 9.16 -4.78 -5.88
N ASP A 27 8.51 -3.84 -5.20
CA ASP A 27 9.20 -2.74 -4.52
C ASP A 27 10.23 -3.23 -3.49
N GLY A 28 11.48 -2.79 -3.67
CA GLY A 28 12.60 -3.03 -2.74
C GLY A 28 13.41 -4.30 -3.00
N PHE A 29 13.17 -5.02 -4.10
CA PHE A 29 13.93 -6.22 -4.49
C PHE A 29 15.32 -5.96 -5.12
N ASP A 30 15.78 -4.71 -5.17
CA ASP A 30 17.04 -4.36 -5.83
C ASP A 30 18.31 -4.58 -4.99
N ASN A 31 19.46 -4.67 -5.67
CA ASN A 31 20.81 -4.80 -5.07
C ASN A 31 20.95 -5.99 -4.09
N ASP A 32 20.42 -7.16 -4.46
CA ASP A 32 20.40 -8.39 -3.65
C ASP A 32 19.65 -8.26 -2.31
N ASN A 33 18.87 -7.20 -2.12
CA ASN A 33 18.02 -7.04 -0.95
C ASN A 33 16.77 -7.92 -1.09
N LYS A 34 16.45 -8.64 -0.01
CA LYS A 34 15.20 -9.37 0.14
C LYS A 34 14.27 -8.55 1.06
N PRO A 35 13.33 -7.75 0.52
CA PRO A 35 12.46 -6.85 1.30
C PRO A 35 11.51 -7.63 2.21
N PHE A 36 11.10 -8.85 1.82
CA PHE A 36 10.27 -9.74 2.61
C PHE A 36 10.53 -11.22 2.28
N ASP A 37 10.11 -12.11 3.18
CA ASP A 37 10.23 -13.57 3.05
C ASP A 37 8.89 -14.31 3.01
N ARG A 38 7.80 -13.64 3.39
CA ARG A 38 6.45 -14.17 3.25
C ARG A 38 5.41 -13.07 3.16
N TYR A 39 4.23 -13.41 2.65
CA TYR A 39 3.07 -12.53 2.69
C TYR A 39 1.80 -13.28 3.13
N LYS A 40 0.85 -12.54 3.70
CA LYS A 40 -0.43 -13.05 4.20
C LYS A 40 -1.55 -12.33 3.49
N ILE A 41 -2.41 -13.07 2.80
CA ILE A 41 -3.65 -12.57 2.22
C ILE A 41 -4.75 -12.70 3.27
N VAL A 42 -5.44 -11.59 3.55
CA VAL A 42 -6.55 -11.52 4.50
C VAL A 42 -7.81 -11.14 3.73
N LYS A 43 -8.76 -12.08 3.62
CA LYS A 43 -10.06 -11.85 2.99
C LYS A 43 -11.11 -11.43 4.02
N ASN A 44 -12.09 -10.65 3.57
CA ASN A 44 -13.26 -10.21 4.34
C ASN A 44 -12.91 -9.62 5.72
N CYS A 45 -11.95 -8.71 5.74
CA CYS A 45 -11.63 -7.88 6.91
C CYS A 45 -12.19 -6.46 6.72
N ASN A 46 -12.04 -5.58 7.71
CA ASN A 46 -12.36 -4.17 7.56
C ASN A 46 -11.15 -3.30 7.89
N CYS A 47 -10.63 -2.59 6.88
CA CYS A 47 -9.77 -1.43 7.09
C CYS A 47 -10.65 -0.17 7.08
N ILE A 48 -10.85 0.40 8.26
CA ILE A 48 -11.61 1.63 8.45
C ILE A 48 -10.70 2.81 8.17
N ILE A 49 -11.08 3.63 7.20
CA ILE A 49 -10.32 4.80 6.77
C ILE A 49 -11.14 6.05 7.06
N THR A 50 -10.57 6.94 7.85
CA THR A 50 -11.21 8.22 8.21
C THR A 50 -10.30 9.38 7.83
N THR A 51 -10.90 10.45 7.34
CA THR A 51 -10.21 11.69 6.98
C THR A 51 -10.93 12.90 7.56
N ASN A 52 -10.20 13.93 7.97
CA ASN A 52 -10.79 15.22 8.38
C ASN A 52 -11.24 16.09 7.18
N ARG A 53 -11.01 15.65 5.94
CA ARG A 53 -11.33 16.38 4.71
C ARG A 53 -12.38 15.68 3.87
N LYS A 54 -13.47 16.40 3.56
CA LYS A 54 -14.56 15.91 2.70
C LYS A 54 -14.22 15.87 1.21
N ASP A 55 -13.20 16.62 0.79
CA ASP A 55 -12.77 16.65 -0.61
C ASP A 55 -11.80 15.52 -0.97
N LEU A 56 -11.42 14.67 0.00
CA LEU A 56 -10.64 13.46 -0.24
C LEU A 56 -11.57 12.24 -0.15
N ASN A 57 -11.85 11.63 -1.29
CA ASN A 57 -12.64 10.39 -1.34
C ASN A 57 -11.70 9.20 -1.21
N ILE A 58 -11.68 8.59 -0.02
CA ILE A 58 -10.94 7.36 0.26
C ILE A 58 -11.94 6.39 0.90
N SER A 59 -12.28 5.33 0.18
CA SER A 59 -13.23 4.32 0.63
C SER A 59 -12.58 3.32 1.58
N ASN A 60 -13.35 2.82 2.56
CA ASN A 60 -12.91 1.69 3.37
C ASN A 60 -12.56 0.50 2.47
N LYS A 61 -11.59 -0.30 2.91
CA LYS A 61 -11.10 -1.48 2.19
C LYS A 61 -11.46 -2.75 2.96
N HIS A 62 -11.67 -3.85 2.24
CA HIS A 62 -12.28 -5.06 2.82
C HIS A 62 -11.44 -6.32 2.68
N ASN A 63 -10.26 -6.18 2.10
CA ASN A 63 -9.24 -7.21 2.04
C ASN A 63 -7.87 -6.56 2.31
N ALA A 64 -6.88 -7.37 2.65
CA ALA A 64 -5.51 -6.88 2.83
C ALA A 64 -4.47 -7.93 2.42
N ILE A 65 -3.27 -7.46 2.05
CA ILE A 65 -2.06 -8.27 1.97
C ILE A 65 -1.02 -7.67 2.90
N ILE A 66 -0.43 -8.48 3.76
CA ILE A 66 0.62 -8.07 4.69
C ILE A 66 1.89 -8.81 4.33
N PHE A 67 2.96 -8.07 4.08
CA PHE A 67 4.27 -8.62 3.78
C PHE A 67 5.13 -8.61 5.04
N TYR A 68 5.96 -9.64 5.19
CA TYR A 68 6.75 -9.87 6.39
C TYR A 68 8.20 -10.14 6.06
N ARG A 69 9.08 -9.63 6.91
CA ARG A 69 10.49 -10.00 6.96
C ARG A 69 10.81 -10.44 8.37
N ASN A 70 11.33 -11.65 8.54
CA ASN A 70 11.68 -12.23 9.84
C ASN A 70 10.51 -12.15 10.85
N ASN A 71 9.29 -12.47 10.41
CA ASN A 71 8.04 -12.36 11.18
C ASN A 71 7.57 -10.95 11.58
N THR A 72 8.25 -9.90 11.14
CA THR A 72 7.83 -8.51 11.35
C THR A 72 7.08 -8.00 10.11
N PRO A 73 5.89 -7.39 10.25
CA PRO A 73 5.23 -6.70 9.15
C PRO A 73 6.13 -5.58 8.60
N VAL A 74 6.32 -5.55 7.29
CA VAL A 74 7.13 -4.52 6.60
C VAL A 74 6.33 -3.71 5.58
N ARG A 75 5.25 -4.28 5.04
CA ARG A 75 4.35 -3.62 4.09
C ARG A 75 2.92 -4.08 4.32
N LEU A 76 1.97 -3.15 4.17
CA LEU A 76 0.54 -3.41 4.20
C LEU A 76 -0.06 -2.90 2.90
N MET A 77 -0.83 -3.75 2.22
CA MET A 77 -1.69 -3.35 1.12
C MET A 77 -3.15 -3.54 1.54
N VAL A 78 -3.97 -2.50 1.39
CA VAL A 78 -5.41 -2.54 1.68
C VAL A 78 -6.21 -2.46 0.38
N ILE A 79 -7.18 -3.36 0.22
CA ILE A 79 -7.73 -3.78 -1.07
C ILE A 79 -9.27 -3.72 -1.05
N ASN A 80 -9.87 -3.32 -2.18
CA ASN A 80 -11.32 -3.25 -2.33
C ASN A 80 -11.97 -4.63 -2.15
N LYS A 81 -13.26 -4.64 -1.79
CA LYS A 81 -14.01 -5.87 -1.50
C LYS A 81 -14.05 -6.84 -2.68
N ASP A 82 -14.34 -6.32 -3.87
CA ASP A 82 -14.68 -7.11 -5.05
C ASP A 82 -13.47 -7.39 -5.95
N THR A 83 -12.26 -7.09 -5.47
CA THR A 83 -11.01 -7.36 -6.18
C THR A 83 -10.73 -8.86 -6.24
N ASP A 84 -10.44 -9.34 -7.45
CA ASP A 84 -9.93 -10.69 -7.70
C ASP A 84 -8.44 -10.75 -7.32
N ILE A 85 -8.19 -10.94 -6.02
CA ILE A 85 -6.86 -10.92 -5.42
C ILE A 85 -5.94 -11.96 -6.07
N GLU A 86 -6.46 -13.16 -6.36
CA GLU A 86 -5.65 -14.25 -6.93
C GLU A 86 -5.19 -13.90 -8.33
N LYS A 87 -6.07 -13.36 -9.16
CA LYS A 87 -5.71 -12.87 -10.49
C LYS A 87 -4.74 -11.69 -10.42
N CYS A 88 -4.96 -10.72 -9.53
CA CYS A 88 -4.06 -9.58 -9.39
C CYS A 88 -2.65 -9.99 -8.96
N ILE A 89 -2.54 -10.94 -8.02
CA ILE A 89 -1.25 -11.51 -7.60
C ILE A 89 -0.59 -12.27 -8.76
N SER A 90 -1.36 -13.09 -9.50
CA SER A 90 -0.83 -13.82 -10.65
C SER A 90 -0.25 -12.88 -11.71
N ILE A 91 -0.94 -11.78 -12.01
CA ILE A 91 -0.44 -10.74 -12.92
C ILE A 91 0.83 -10.11 -12.37
N ALA A 92 0.85 -9.72 -11.10
CA ALA A 92 2.02 -9.13 -10.46
C ALA A 92 3.23 -10.08 -10.40
N LEU A 93 3.03 -11.39 -10.27
CA LEU A 93 4.12 -12.37 -10.29
C LEU A 93 4.59 -12.70 -11.71
N SER A 94 3.74 -12.47 -12.72
CA SER A 94 4.10 -12.70 -14.13
C SER A 94 4.98 -11.61 -14.74
N GLN A 95 5.23 -10.50 -14.04
CA GLN A 95 6.03 -9.40 -14.54
C GLN A 95 7.51 -9.80 -14.73
N ASP A 96 8.14 -9.24 -15.76
CA ASP A 96 9.56 -9.42 -16.04
C ASP A 96 10.42 -8.84 -14.90
N TYR A 97 11.38 -9.62 -14.42
CA TYR A 97 12.33 -9.18 -13.40
C TYR A 97 13.73 -9.71 -13.71
N LYS A 98 14.65 -8.82 -14.09
CA LYS A 98 15.98 -9.19 -14.62
C LYS A 98 15.81 -10.14 -15.83
N ASP A 99 16.45 -11.31 -15.80
CA ASP A 99 16.40 -12.32 -16.88
C ASP A 99 15.35 -13.43 -16.62
N THR A 100 14.39 -13.21 -15.72
CA THR A 100 13.44 -14.22 -15.22
C THR A 100 12.07 -13.57 -14.96
N THR A 101 11.04 -14.33 -14.60
CA THR A 101 9.80 -13.72 -14.07
C THR A 101 9.93 -13.46 -12.56
N LEU A 102 9.12 -12.54 -12.02
CA LEU A 102 9.09 -12.32 -10.58
C LEU A 102 8.67 -13.59 -9.81
N GLU A 103 7.78 -14.41 -10.38
CA GLU A 103 7.39 -15.72 -9.84
C GLU A 103 8.59 -16.67 -9.69
N GLU A 104 9.39 -16.82 -10.74
CA GLU A 104 10.59 -17.66 -10.72
C GLU A 104 11.60 -17.14 -9.69
N TYR A 105 11.72 -15.81 -9.55
CA TYR A 105 12.56 -15.18 -8.54
C TYR A 105 12.06 -15.45 -7.11
N TYR A 106 10.74 -15.37 -6.88
CA TYR A 106 10.12 -15.69 -5.58
C TYR A 106 10.34 -17.15 -5.20
N ASN A 107 10.21 -18.07 -6.16
CA ASN A 107 10.47 -19.49 -5.97
C ASN A 107 11.93 -19.74 -5.57
N LYS A 108 12.90 -19.08 -6.22
CA LYS A 108 14.32 -19.13 -5.84
C LYS A 108 14.57 -18.62 -4.42
N LEU A 109 13.90 -17.54 -4.02
CA LEU A 109 13.99 -16.95 -2.68
C LEU A 109 13.15 -17.68 -1.62
N GLN A 110 12.40 -18.72 -2.01
CA GLN A 110 11.49 -19.48 -1.14
C GLN A 110 10.49 -18.57 -0.40
N ILE A 111 9.94 -17.57 -1.11
CA ILE A 111 8.92 -16.69 -0.54
C ILE A 111 7.61 -17.48 -0.41
N THR A 112 7.02 -17.44 0.78
CA THR A 112 5.80 -18.21 1.08
C THR A 112 4.59 -17.30 1.24
N SER A 113 3.39 -17.87 1.02
CA SER A 113 2.12 -17.16 1.19
C SER A 113 1.19 -17.91 2.13
N LYS A 114 0.29 -17.18 2.78
CA LYS A 114 -0.79 -17.75 3.59
C LYS A 114 -2.09 -17.00 3.34
N LEU A 115 -3.19 -17.72 3.21
CA LEU A 115 -4.54 -17.17 3.16
C LEU A 115 -5.20 -17.28 4.54
N ILE A 116 -5.88 -16.22 4.97
CA ILE A 116 -6.86 -16.25 6.05
C ILE A 116 -8.13 -15.51 5.61
N ASP A 117 -9.27 -15.90 6.18
CA ASP A 117 -10.56 -15.25 5.97
C ASP A 117 -11.13 -14.86 7.34
N MET A 118 -11.33 -13.55 7.53
CA MET A 118 -11.84 -12.98 8.79
C MET A 118 -13.38 -13.13 8.89
N LYS A 119 -14.06 -13.40 7.76
CA LYS A 119 -15.52 -13.56 7.67
C LYS A 119 -16.31 -12.37 8.24
N GLU A 120 -15.73 -11.18 8.22
CA GLU A 120 -16.41 -9.99 8.70
C GLU A 120 -17.43 -9.51 7.66
N GLN A 121 -18.51 -8.89 8.14
CA GLN A 121 -19.39 -8.11 7.27
C GLN A 121 -18.69 -6.80 6.90
N ALA A 122 -18.82 -6.40 5.63
CA ALA A 122 -18.18 -5.21 5.11
C ALA A 122 -18.80 -3.94 5.74
N ILE A 123 -17.94 -3.06 6.23
CA ILE A 123 -18.28 -1.75 6.76
C ILE A 123 -17.82 -0.71 5.73
N TYR A 124 -18.78 -0.06 5.07
CA TYR A 124 -18.51 1.01 4.11
C TYR A 124 -18.57 2.37 4.79
N ASN A 125 -17.78 3.32 4.29
CA ASN A 125 -17.90 4.73 4.64
C ASN A 125 -18.70 5.48 3.54
N ASN A 126 -18.91 6.79 3.73
CA ASN A 126 -19.70 7.62 2.80
C ASN A 126 -18.86 8.19 1.63
N SER A 127 -17.70 7.57 1.30
CA SER A 127 -16.84 8.02 0.20
C SER A 127 -17.52 7.81 -1.16
N ASP A 128 -17.33 8.76 -2.09
CA ASP A 128 -17.73 8.58 -3.48
C ASP A 128 -16.65 7.80 -4.24
N ILE A 129 -16.86 6.49 -4.41
CA ILE A 129 -15.91 5.58 -5.09
C ILE A 129 -15.59 6.02 -6.52
N THR A 130 -16.51 6.74 -7.19
CA THR A 130 -16.27 7.24 -8.55
C THR A 130 -15.23 8.37 -8.59
N LYS A 131 -14.92 8.95 -7.44
CA LYS A 131 -13.94 10.03 -7.25
C LYS A 131 -12.78 9.60 -6.34
N GLU A 132 -12.58 8.29 -6.16
CA GLU A 132 -11.53 7.75 -5.29
C GLU A 132 -10.17 8.37 -5.66
N ILE A 133 -9.53 9.01 -4.69
CA ILE A 133 -8.19 9.54 -4.86
C ILE A 133 -7.16 8.43 -4.69
N ASP A 134 -6.10 8.46 -5.47
CA ASP A 134 -4.99 7.55 -5.24
C ASP A 134 -4.22 7.96 -3.99
N VAL A 135 -3.92 6.99 -3.12
CA VAL A 135 -3.22 7.22 -1.86
C VAL A 135 -1.98 6.33 -1.79
N ALA A 136 -0.81 6.97 -1.80
CA ALA A 136 0.48 6.29 -1.68
C ALA A 136 1.17 6.77 -0.41
N SER A 137 1.41 5.90 0.57
CA SER A 137 2.09 6.28 1.82
C SER A 137 3.26 5.36 2.11
N CYS A 138 4.37 5.95 2.54
CA CYS A 138 5.57 5.21 2.92
C CYS A 138 6.16 5.74 4.21
N ASP A 139 7.13 5.01 4.75
CA ASP A 139 7.89 5.35 5.95
C ASP A 139 9.39 5.57 5.66
N ARG A 140 9.75 5.72 4.39
CA ARG A 140 11.14 5.83 3.88
C ARG A 140 11.36 7.13 3.10
N TRP A 141 12.44 7.85 3.42
CA TRP A 141 12.79 9.11 2.74
C TRP A 141 13.00 8.94 1.24
N ASN A 142 13.79 7.95 0.82
CA ASN A 142 14.06 7.71 -0.59
C ASN A 142 12.78 7.45 -1.40
N LEU A 143 11.89 6.61 -0.87
CA LEU A 143 10.61 6.33 -1.50
C LEU A 143 9.73 7.58 -1.59
N LEU A 144 9.68 8.42 -0.54
CA LEU A 144 8.97 9.70 -0.61
C LEU A 144 9.51 10.61 -1.74
N TYR A 145 10.83 10.73 -1.86
CA TYR A 145 11.45 11.51 -2.94
C TYR A 145 11.10 10.95 -4.34
N SER A 146 11.09 9.62 -4.48
CA SER A 146 10.68 8.96 -5.72
C SER A 146 9.21 9.19 -6.03
N MET A 147 8.32 9.11 -5.02
CA MET A 147 6.89 9.40 -5.16
C MET A 147 6.60 10.83 -5.60
N LEU A 148 7.32 11.81 -5.02
CA LEU A 148 7.21 13.21 -5.42
C LEU A 148 7.72 13.48 -6.84
N LYS A 149 8.61 12.62 -7.37
CA LYS A 149 9.07 12.67 -8.76
C LYS A 149 8.14 11.97 -9.75
N GLY A 150 7.08 11.33 -9.25
CA GLY A 150 6.09 10.60 -10.04
C GLY A 150 6.13 9.10 -9.82
N SER A 151 7.23 8.53 -9.32
CA SER A 151 7.42 7.07 -9.15
C SER A 151 6.47 6.44 -8.10
N TYR A 152 6.29 5.12 -8.13
CA TYR A 152 5.69 4.37 -7.01
C TYR A 152 6.70 3.51 -6.24
N THR A 153 7.89 3.34 -6.79
CA THR A 153 8.97 2.54 -6.19
C THR A 153 10.27 3.35 -6.18
N GLU A 154 11.26 2.90 -5.41
CA GLU A 154 12.60 3.50 -5.43
C GLU A 154 13.38 3.17 -6.72
N ASP A 155 12.93 2.15 -7.45
CA ASP A 155 13.64 1.53 -8.57
C ASP A 155 13.23 2.14 -9.92
N VAL A 156 14.18 2.24 -10.87
CA VAL A 156 13.91 2.69 -12.24
C VAL A 156 13.25 1.55 -13.02
N THR A 157 11.98 1.32 -12.75
CA THR A 157 11.15 0.37 -13.50
C THR A 157 10.29 1.14 -14.51
N SER A 158 9.75 0.47 -15.53
CA SER A 158 8.71 1.05 -16.37
C SER A 158 7.40 1.30 -15.59
N TYR A 159 7.27 0.66 -14.43
CA TYR A 159 6.12 0.76 -13.54
C TYR A 159 6.19 2.01 -12.65
N GLY A 160 5.06 2.70 -12.53
CA GLY A 160 4.97 3.84 -11.63
C GLY A 160 5.58 5.15 -12.14
N ASN A 161 6.10 5.25 -13.36
CA ASN A 161 6.63 6.51 -13.90
C ASN A 161 5.51 7.42 -14.43
N TYR A 162 4.82 8.11 -13.52
CA TYR A 162 3.85 9.13 -13.90
C TYR A 162 4.55 10.43 -14.28
N GLU A 163 3.93 11.24 -15.15
CA GLU A 163 4.41 12.59 -15.42
C GLU A 163 4.59 13.37 -14.12
N TYR A 164 5.71 14.10 -14.01
CA TYR A 164 6.00 14.94 -12.85
C TYR A 164 4.88 15.96 -12.66
N THR A 165 4.00 15.69 -11.69
CA THR A 165 2.96 16.62 -11.29
C THR A 165 3.50 17.52 -10.20
N LYS A 166 3.11 18.80 -10.22
CA LYS A 166 3.41 19.70 -9.11
C LYS A 166 2.62 19.25 -7.90
N TYR A 167 3.29 19.20 -6.74
CA TYR A 167 2.68 18.86 -5.47
C TYR A 167 2.57 20.09 -4.57
N GLU A 168 1.47 20.15 -3.83
CA GLU A 168 1.22 21.11 -2.76
C GLU A 168 1.28 20.41 -1.42
N PHE A 169 1.92 21.03 -0.42
CA PHE A 169 1.98 20.49 0.93
C PHE A 169 0.71 20.84 1.72
N LEU A 170 0.15 19.85 2.42
CA LEU A 170 -1.05 19.95 3.25
C LEU A 170 -0.68 19.70 4.72
N PRO A 171 -0.43 20.74 5.53
CA PRO A 171 0.07 20.58 6.91
C PRO A 171 -0.99 20.15 7.94
N ASN A 172 -2.29 20.26 7.64
CA ASN A 172 -3.40 19.99 8.57
C ASN A 172 -4.33 18.87 8.05
N LEU A 173 -3.75 17.88 7.38
CA LEU A 173 -4.50 16.74 6.87
C LEU A 173 -4.43 15.60 7.88
N GLU A 174 -5.57 15.08 8.30
CA GLU A 174 -5.61 13.87 9.12
C GLU A 174 -6.19 12.73 8.30
N ILE A 175 -5.43 11.65 8.15
CA ILE A 175 -5.93 10.37 7.61
C ILE A 175 -5.52 9.26 8.57
N LYS A 176 -6.49 8.48 9.01
CA LYS A 176 -6.29 7.33 9.91
C LYS A 176 -6.74 6.05 9.22
N TYR A 177 -5.92 5.02 9.32
CA TYR A 177 -6.21 3.66 8.89
C TYR A 177 -6.26 2.75 10.12
N GLU A 178 -7.36 2.03 10.29
CA GLU A 178 -7.57 1.06 11.36
C GLU A 178 -7.90 -0.31 10.77
N LEU A 179 -6.99 -1.26 10.91
CA LEU A 179 -7.19 -2.65 10.49
C LEU A 179 -6.81 -3.59 11.63
N LYS A 180 -7.75 -4.41 12.08
CA LYS A 180 -7.53 -5.41 13.12
C LYS A 180 -7.63 -6.81 12.55
N ILE A 181 -6.60 -7.62 12.73
CA ILE A 181 -6.51 -8.96 12.16
C ILE A 181 -5.81 -9.92 13.14
N ASP A 182 -6.49 -11.00 13.55
CA ASP A 182 -5.96 -12.03 14.46
C ASP A 182 -5.14 -11.45 15.65
N LYS A 183 -3.80 -11.47 15.55
CA LYS A 183 -2.86 -11.01 16.60
C LYS A 183 -2.26 -9.62 16.35
N GLU A 184 -2.62 -8.96 15.26
CA GLU A 184 -2.04 -7.72 14.75
C GLU A 184 -3.12 -6.63 14.63
N GLU A 185 -2.73 -5.40 14.93
CA GLU A 185 -3.59 -4.22 14.78
C GLU A 185 -2.77 -3.11 14.14
N PHE A 186 -3.22 -2.60 12.99
CA PHE A 186 -2.61 -1.48 12.30
C PHE A 186 -3.40 -0.23 12.63
N LEU A 187 -2.74 0.72 13.30
CA LEU A 187 -3.28 2.03 13.66
C LEU A 187 -2.34 3.08 13.08
N ILE A 188 -2.51 3.38 11.79
CA ILE A 188 -1.61 4.24 11.03
C ILE A 188 -2.24 5.62 10.94
N GLU A 189 -1.52 6.63 11.43
CA GLU A 189 -1.96 8.01 11.46
C GLU A 189 -1.07 8.88 10.59
N HIS A 190 -1.70 9.73 9.79
CA HIS A 190 -1.05 10.74 8.97
C HIS A 190 -1.56 12.11 9.39
N LYS A 191 -0.66 13.08 9.56
CA LYS A 191 -0.99 14.45 9.96
C LYS A 191 -0.67 15.51 8.90
N CYS A 192 -0.01 15.12 7.83
CA CYS A 192 0.21 15.96 6.67
C CYS A 192 0.35 15.11 5.41
N ALA A 193 0.32 15.76 4.25
CA ALA A 193 0.54 15.10 2.97
C ALA A 193 1.08 16.05 1.90
N PHE A 194 1.49 15.47 0.79
CA PHE A 194 1.57 16.16 -0.49
C PHE A 194 0.38 15.76 -1.36
N ILE A 195 -0.28 16.71 -2.00
CA ILE A 195 -1.35 16.44 -2.98
C ILE A 195 -0.93 17.01 -4.33
N ASN A 196 -1.16 16.29 -5.42
CA ASN A 196 -0.87 16.84 -6.74
C ASN A 196 -1.88 17.95 -7.12
N THR A 197 -1.47 18.90 -7.96
CA THR A 197 -2.30 20.07 -8.30
C THR A 197 -3.64 19.73 -8.97
N ILE A 198 -3.73 18.58 -9.64
CA ILE A 198 -4.98 18.09 -10.26
C ILE A 198 -5.84 17.25 -9.28
N ARG A 199 -5.37 17.04 -8.05
CA ARG A 199 -6.05 16.37 -6.93
C ARG A 199 -6.48 14.93 -7.21
N THR A 200 -5.67 14.18 -7.96
CA THR A 200 -5.87 12.76 -8.26
C THR A 200 -5.00 11.84 -7.42
N ARG A 201 -3.96 12.38 -6.76
CA ARG A 201 -3.04 11.62 -5.91
C ARG A 201 -2.68 12.40 -4.65
N VAL A 202 -2.71 11.71 -3.51
CA VAL A 202 -2.23 12.20 -2.23
C VAL A 202 -1.16 11.26 -1.65
N ILE A 203 -0.08 11.85 -1.13
CA ILE A 203 1.04 11.15 -0.50
C ILE A 203 1.07 11.56 0.97
N PRO A 204 0.34 10.86 1.86
CA PRO A 204 0.29 11.22 3.26
C PRO A 204 1.51 10.71 4.04
N ILE A 205 1.95 11.51 5.00
CA ILE A 205 3.15 11.29 5.82
C ILE A 205 2.74 10.71 7.17
N GLN A 206 3.34 9.57 7.53
CA GLN A 206 3.02 8.83 8.75
C GLN A 206 3.70 9.44 9.98
N GLU A 207 2.92 9.71 11.04
CA GLU A 207 3.39 10.40 12.25
C GLU A 207 4.48 9.65 13.03
N ASN A 208 4.50 8.31 12.97
CA ASN A 208 5.43 7.46 13.72
C ASN A 208 6.54 6.87 12.83
N SER A 209 6.80 7.48 11.68
CA SER A 209 7.75 6.99 10.69
C SER A 209 9.11 7.69 10.78
N LYS A 210 10.09 7.20 10.03
CA LYS A 210 11.38 7.88 9.88
C LYS A 210 11.28 9.25 9.21
N LEU A 211 10.13 9.56 8.61
CA LEU A 211 9.86 10.85 7.95
C LEU A 211 9.55 11.96 8.96
N THR A 212 9.14 11.60 10.17
CA THR A 212 8.71 12.51 11.23
C THR A 212 9.53 12.37 12.51
N SER A 213 10.39 11.36 12.61
CA SER A 213 11.41 11.26 13.67
C SER A 213 12.59 12.19 13.38
N ASN A 214 12.85 13.13 14.29
CA ASN A 214 14.09 13.92 14.31
C ASN A 214 15.26 13.13 14.89
#